data_AF-A0A7R9TFE4-F1
#
_entry.id   AF-A0A7R9TFE4-F1
#
_cell.length_a   1.000
_cell.length_b   1.000
_cell.length_c   1.000
_cell.angle_alpha   90.00
_cell.angle_beta   90.00
_cell.angle_gamma   90.00
#
_symmetry.space_group_name_H-M   'P 1'
#
loop_
_entity.id
_entity.type
_entity.pdbx_description
1 polymer ?
#
loop_
_entity_poly.entity_id
_entity_poly.type
_entity_poly.pdbx_seq_one_letter_code
_entity_poly.pdbx_strand_id
1 'polypeptide(L)'
;GFGSGGGGGGRSAGSYSDGGGSYYSDHDAVRGWDRAYLIAAAKREACGVDANAVAQYFPIDKVLKGVAALLSRVFNVHLREVEMERGESWHEGVRKLRVAAGGGGAGEGEDVGTIYLDLTPRPRKFPHAAHFVIRCGKALKNQKPSVALVCSFG
;
A
#
# COMPACT_ATOMS: atom_id res chain seq x y z
N GLY A 1 -48.11 -22.40 -35.90
CA GLY A 1 -49.28 -22.08 -36.74
C GLY A 1 -50.50 -22.02 -35.87
N PHE A 2 -51.36 -21.03 -36.12
CA PHE A 2 -52.71 -20.81 -35.55
C PHE A 2 -52.73 -20.43 -34.05
N GLY A 3 -53.24 -19.28 -33.59
CA GLY A 3 -54.06 -18.23 -34.19
C GLY A 3 -55.36 -18.04 -33.39
N SER A 4 -55.82 -16.78 -33.30
CA SER A 4 -57.12 -16.27 -32.80
C SER A 4 -57.08 -15.82 -31.33
N GLY A 5 -57.23 -14.54 -30.98
CA GLY A 5 -58.31 -13.59 -31.31
C GLY A 5 -59.04 -13.32 -29.98
N GLY A 6 -59.37 -12.14 -29.49
CA GLY A 6 -59.64 -10.80 -30.01
C GLY A 6 -60.73 -10.23 -29.07
N GLY A 7 -60.67 -8.96 -28.67
CA GLY A 7 -61.73 -8.37 -27.85
C GLY A 7 -61.31 -7.15 -27.05
N GLY A 8 -61.61 -5.96 -27.59
CA GLY A 8 -61.38 -4.68 -26.95
C GLY A 8 -62.44 -4.31 -25.90
N GLY A 9 -62.10 -3.33 -25.07
CA GLY A 9 -63.02 -2.72 -24.11
C GLY A 9 -62.28 -1.70 -23.25
N GLY A 10 -62.19 -0.46 -23.74
CA GLY A 10 -61.59 0.64 -22.99
C GLY A 10 -62.46 1.12 -21.82
N ARG A 11 -61.82 1.62 -20.76
CA ARG A 11 -62.17 2.87 -20.08
C ARG A 11 -61.01 3.30 -19.17
N SER A 12 -60.65 4.56 -19.35
CA SER A 12 -59.64 5.34 -18.63
C SER A 12 -60.02 5.54 -17.16
N ALA A 13 -59.03 5.54 -16.27
CA ALA A 13 -58.81 6.58 -15.25
C ALA A 13 -57.65 6.19 -14.33
N GLY A 14 -56.68 7.10 -14.16
CA GLY A 14 -55.66 6.99 -13.11
C GLY A 14 -54.25 7.38 -13.54
N SER A 15 -54.08 8.53 -14.19
CA SER A 15 -52.78 9.19 -14.26
C SER A 15 -52.43 9.69 -12.85
N TYR A 16 -51.67 8.90 -12.09
CA TYR A 16 -50.97 9.43 -10.92
C TYR A 16 -49.78 10.23 -11.41
N SER A 17 -50.01 11.52 -11.62
CA SER A 17 -48.96 12.53 -11.64
C SER A 17 -48.45 12.69 -10.21
N ASP A 18 -47.37 11.97 -9.87
CA ASP A 18 -46.54 12.36 -8.73
C ASP A 18 -45.57 13.45 -9.20
N GLY A 19 -46.02 14.67 -9.01
CA GLY A 19 -45.23 15.88 -9.18
C GLY A 19 -44.27 15.99 -8.01
N GLY A 20 -42.99 15.79 -8.28
CA GLY A 20 -41.95 15.96 -7.28
C GLY A 20 -40.56 15.62 -7.81
N GLY A 21 -40.27 15.96 -9.07
CA GLY A 21 -38.93 15.85 -9.61
C GLY A 21 -37.98 16.72 -8.81
N SER A 22 -37.24 16.10 -7.90
CA SER A 22 -36.18 16.69 -7.09
C SER A 22 -35.30 17.60 -7.96
N TYR A 23 -35.41 18.90 -7.71
CA TYR A 23 -34.67 19.99 -8.35
C TYR A 23 -33.22 20.08 -7.88
N TYR A 24 -32.70 19.06 -7.19
CA TYR A 24 -31.26 18.95 -6.99
C TYR A 24 -30.63 18.74 -8.35
N SER A 25 -29.94 19.78 -8.80
CA SER A 25 -29.14 19.72 -10.01
C SER A 25 -28.17 18.55 -9.88
N ASP A 26 -27.96 17.81 -10.95
CA ASP A 26 -27.00 16.70 -11.01
C ASP A 26 -25.56 17.14 -10.62
N HIS A 27 -25.34 18.45 -10.50
CA HIS A 27 -24.12 19.09 -10.05
C HIS A 27 -23.91 19.13 -8.52
N ASP A 28 -24.95 18.94 -7.70
CA ASP A 28 -24.86 19.00 -6.22
C ASP A 28 -24.63 17.63 -5.56
N ALA A 29 -24.71 16.54 -6.32
CA ALA A 29 -24.55 15.19 -5.78
C ALA A 29 -23.07 14.78 -5.74
N VAL A 30 -22.56 14.49 -4.54
CA VAL A 30 -21.20 13.96 -4.32
C VAL A 30 -21.02 12.65 -5.08
N ARG A 31 -19.98 12.59 -5.91
CA ARG A 31 -19.64 11.44 -6.74
C ARG A 31 -18.51 10.62 -6.14
N GLY A 32 -18.35 9.41 -6.66
CA GLY A 32 -17.29 8.50 -6.20
C GLY A 32 -15.87 9.09 -6.34
N TRP A 33 -15.63 9.91 -7.36
CA TRP A 33 -14.34 10.58 -7.57
C TRP A 33 -14.11 11.79 -6.66
N ASP A 34 -15.18 12.41 -6.12
CA ASP A 34 -15.06 13.55 -5.20
C ASP A 34 -14.58 13.13 -3.81
N ARG A 35 -14.81 11.86 -3.45
CA ARG A 35 -14.55 11.32 -2.10
C ARG A 35 -13.13 11.61 -1.62
N ALA A 36 -12.11 11.33 -2.44
CA ALA A 36 -10.71 11.50 -2.04
C ALA A 36 -10.37 12.98 -1.77
N TYR A 37 -10.86 13.87 -2.65
CA TYR A 37 -10.65 15.31 -2.53
C TYR A 37 -11.36 15.88 -1.29
N LEU A 38 -12.63 15.55 -1.10
CA LEU A 38 -13.44 16.06 0.02
C LEU A 38 -12.91 15.57 1.38
N ILE A 39 -12.47 14.31 1.48
CA ILE A 39 -11.82 13.80 2.70
C ILE A 39 -10.52 14.57 2.99
N ALA A 40 -9.71 14.82 1.96
CA ALA A 40 -8.49 15.60 2.14
C ALA A 40 -8.78 17.04 2.58
N ALA A 41 -9.80 17.68 2.00
CA ALA A 41 -10.23 19.02 2.37
C ALA A 41 -10.73 19.10 3.82
N ALA A 42 -11.64 18.20 4.20
CA ALA A 42 -12.16 18.12 5.56
C ALA A 42 -11.05 17.87 6.60
N LYS A 43 -10.08 17.01 6.29
CA LYS A 43 -8.91 16.78 7.16
C LYS A 43 -8.04 18.03 7.31
N ARG A 44 -7.81 18.78 6.23
CA ARG A 44 -7.04 20.04 6.31
C ARG A 44 -7.76 21.06 7.18
N GLU A 45 -9.07 21.22 7.02
CA GLU A 45 -9.87 22.17 7.79
C GLU A 45 -9.98 21.78 9.27
N ALA A 46 -10.28 20.51 9.56
CA ALA A 46 -10.48 20.05 10.93
C ALA A 46 -9.19 19.93 11.73
N CYS A 47 -8.08 19.50 11.10
CA CYS A 47 -6.83 19.23 11.80
C CYS A 47 -5.75 20.30 11.57
N GLY A 48 -5.93 21.21 10.61
CA GLY A 48 -4.88 22.17 10.20
C GLY A 48 -3.64 21.51 9.58
N VAL A 49 -3.74 20.23 9.17
CA VAL A 49 -2.58 19.45 8.69
C VAL A 49 -2.58 19.40 7.17
N ASP A 50 -1.52 19.95 6.57
CA ASP A 50 -1.18 19.70 5.17
C ASP A 50 -0.29 18.45 5.05
N ALA A 51 -0.80 17.41 4.39
CA ALA A 51 -0.08 16.17 4.17
C ALA A 51 1.22 16.36 3.39
N ASN A 52 1.28 17.31 2.47
CA ASN A 52 2.49 17.59 1.68
C ASN A 52 3.57 18.22 2.56
N ALA A 53 3.21 19.15 3.45
CA ALA A 53 4.13 19.72 4.42
C ALA A 53 4.64 18.65 5.41
N VAL A 54 3.76 17.75 5.86
CA VAL A 54 4.16 16.65 6.76
C VAL A 54 5.13 15.68 6.07
N ALA A 55 4.90 15.34 4.80
CA ALA A 55 5.75 14.41 4.05
C ALA A 55 7.24 14.84 4.01
N GLN A 56 7.51 16.15 4.03
CA GLN A 56 8.87 16.71 4.06
C GLN A 56 9.67 16.32 5.32
N TYR A 57 8.99 15.99 6.43
CA TYR A 57 9.63 15.53 7.66
C TYR A 57 10.02 14.04 7.64
N PHE A 58 9.55 13.28 6.63
CA PHE A 58 9.76 11.84 6.51
C PHE A 58 10.57 11.45 5.25
N PRO A 59 11.79 11.98 5.05
CA PRO A 59 12.65 11.49 3.98
C PRO A 59 13.00 10.03 4.25
N ILE A 60 13.03 9.22 3.19
CA ILE A 60 13.07 7.75 3.30
C ILE A 60 14.23 7.24 4.17
N ASP A 61 15.42 7.84 4.07
CA ASP A 61 16.55 7.40 4.89
C ASP A 61 16.36 7.67 6.38
N LYS A 62 15.65 8.75 6.75
CA LYS A 62 15.29 8.99 8.17
C LYS A 62 14.22 7.99 8.63
N VAL A 63 13.27 7.66 7.78
CA VAL A 63 12.25 6.63 8.06
C VAL A 63 12.92 5.28 8.29
N LEU A 64 13.81 4.85 7.39
CA LEU A 64 14.53 3.58 7.52
C LEU A 64 15.39 3.52 8.79
N LYS A 65 16.07 4.62 9.15
CA LYS A 65 16.80 4.73 10.42
C LYS A 65 15.87 4.61 11.64
N GLY A 66 14.71 5.26 11.60
CA GLY A 66 13.71 5.17 12.67
C GLY A 66 13.15 3.75 12.82
N VAL A 67 12.83 3.09 11.70
CA VAL A 67 12.39 1.70 11.67
C VAL A 67 13.48 0.77 12.21
N ALA A 68 14.74 0.95 11.80
CA ALA A 68 15.86 0.17 12.33
C ALA A 68 16.02 0.33 13.85
N ALA A 69 15.90 1.55 14.36
CA ALA A 69 15.95 1.82 15.81
C ALA A 69 14.78 1.17 16.56
N LEU A 70 13.57 1.20 15.98
CA LEU A 70 12.40 0.53 16.55
C LEU A 70 12.61 -0.99 16.61
N LEU A 71 13.07 -1.60 15.52
CA LEU A 71 13.32 -3.05 15.45
C LEU A 71 14.41 -3.48 16.43
N SER A 72 15.44 -2.66 16.61
CA SER A 72 16.47 -2.89 17.62
C SER A 72 15.90 -2.87 19.04
N ARG A 73 14.98 -1.96 19.36
CA ARG A 73 14.39 -1.88 20.71
C ARG A 73 13.38 -2.97 21.00
N VAL A 74 12.56 -3.33 20.01
CA VAL A 74 11.43 -4.25 20.20
C VAL A 74 11.85 -5.70 20.01
N PHE A 75 12.68 -6.00 19.02
CA PHE A 75 13.06 -7.36 18.65
C PHE A 75 14.53 -7.70 18.92
N ASN A 76 15.30 -6.75 19.45
CA ASN A 76 16.75 -6.89 19.61
C ASN A 76 17.43 -7.37 18.32
N VAL A 77 17.11 -6.73 17.18
CA VAL A 77 17.77 -6.98 15.89
C VAL A 77 18.35 -5.70 15.31
N HIS A 78 19.50 -5.81 14.67
CA HIS A 78 20.17 -4.70 14.02
C HIS A 78 20.13 -4.87 12.51
N LEU A 79 19.74 -3.81 11.82
CA LEU A 79 19.81 -3.73 10.36
C LEU A 79 21.11 -3.05 9.96
N ARG A 80 21.87 -3.69 9.08
CA ARG A 80 23.09 -3.12 8.49
C ARG A 80 23.02 -3.18 6.99
N GLU A 81 23.22 -2.06 6.33
CA GLU A 81 23.40 -2.04 4.88
C GLU A 81 24.72 -2.72 4.53
N VAL A 82 24.67 -3.62 3.53
CA VAL A 82 25.82 -4.39 3.06
C VAL A 82 25.83 -4.39 1.54
N GLU A 83 27.02 -4.55 0.97
CA GLU A 83 27.19 -4.59 -0.48
C GLU A 83 26.52 -5.82 -1.10
N MET A 84 26.04 -5.64 -2.33
CA MET A 84 25.54 -6.72 -3.16
C MET A 84 26.71 -7.53 -3.73
N GLU A 85 26.55 -8.85 -3.78
CA GLU A 85 27.45 -9.73 -4.52
C GLU A 85 27.20 -9.60 -6.03
N ARG A 86 28.20 -9.99 -6.82
CA ARG A 86 28.10 -9.93 -8.29
C ARG A 86 26.95 -10.83 -8.77
N GLY A 87 25.95 -10.21 -9.40
CA GLY A 87 24.77 -10.91 -9.94
C GLY A 87 23.65 -11.15 -8.91
N GLU A 88 23.78 -10.66 -7.68
CA GLU A 88 22.74 -10.78 -6.65
C GLU A 88 21.55 -9.84 -6.89
N SER A 89 21.82 -8.64 -7.39
CA SER A 89 20.79 -7.62 -7.58
C SER A 89 20.11 -7.71 -8.94
N TRP A 90 18.79 -7.47 -8.96
CA TRP A 90 17.99 -7.30 -10.19
C TRP A 90 17.93 -5.85 -10.69
N HIS A 91 18.39 -4.88 -9.89
CA HIS A 91 18.38 -3.45 -10.27
C HIS A 91 19.36 -2.64 -9.40
N GLU A 92 20.01 -1.62 -9.97
CA GLU A 92 21.03 -0.81 -9.30
C GLU A 92 20.52 -0.05 -8.06
N GLY A 93 19.26 0.41 -8.09
CA GLY A 93 18.63 1.10 -6.95
C GLY A 93 18.15 0.20 -5.81
N VAL A 94 18.43 -1.11 -5.85
CA VAL A 94 18.05 -2.04 -4.77
C VAL A 94 19.13 -2.03 -3.71
N ARG A 95 18.73 -1.87 -2.45
CA ARG A 95 19.63 -1.89 -1.29
C ARG A 95 19.52 -3.23 -0.57
N LYS A 96 20.61 -3.70 0.03
CA LYS A 96 20.65 -4.95 0.79
C LYS A 96 20.91 -4.65 2.26
N LEU A 97 20.01 -5.12 3.11
CA LEU A 97 20.16 -5.06 4.55
C LEU A 97 20.39 -6.47 5.10
N ARG A 98 21.46 -6.63 5.87
CA ARG A 98 21.68 -7.77 6.73
C ARG A 98 20.98 -7.54 8.06
N VAL A 99 20.28 -8.56 8.55
CA VAL A 99 19.64 -8.58 9.86
C VAL A 99 20.53 -9.39 10.79
N ALA A 100 21.05 -8.76 11.84
CA ALA A 100 21.86 -9.42 12.85
C ALA A 100 21.14 -9.43 14.21
N ALA A 101 21.30 -10.50 14.97
CA ALA A 101 20.84 -10.55 16.35
C ALA A 101 21.60 -9.51 17.20
N GLY A 102 20.87 -8.83 18.07
CA GLY A 102 21.39 -7.83 18.99
C GLY A 102 22.13 -8.43 20.18
N GLY A 103 22.67 -7.55 21.02
CA GLY A 103 23.55 -7.94 22.11
C GLY A 103 22.84 -8.50 23.34
N GLY A 104 23.64 -9.09 24.23
CA GLY A 104 23.17 -9.56 25.55
C GLY A 104 22.66 -11.00 25.63
N GLY A 105 22.91 -11.82 24.60
CA GLY A 105 22.56 -13.24 24.58
C GLY A 105 23.59 -14.10 23.84
N ALA A 106 23.42 -15.42 23.88
CA ALA A 106 24.37 -16.40 23.32
C ALA A 106 24.52 -16.38 21.78
N GLY A 107 23.81 -15.49 21.08
CA GLY A 107 23.82 -15.35 19.61
C GLY A 107 24.08 -13.91 19.15
N GLU A 108 24.71 -13.07 19.97
CA GLU A 108 25.02 -11.68 19.60
C GLU A 108 25.79 -11.60 18.27
N GLY A 109 25.29 -10.76 17.37
CA GLY A 109 25.89 -10.56 16.04
C GLY A 109 25.64 -11.69 15.05
N GLU A 110 24.91 -12.75 15.43
CA GLU A 110 24.58 -13.84 14.50
C GLU A 110 23.72 -13.33 13.33
N ASP A 111 23.99 -13.86 12.14
CA ASP A 111 23.16 -13.60 10.98
C ASP A 111 21.76 -14.19 11.13
N VAL A 112 20.75 -13.33 11.06
CA VAL A 112 19.34 -13.74 11.13
C VAL A 112 18.77 -13.87 9.72
N GLY A 113 19.19 -13.03 8.78
CA GLY A 113 18.71 -13.07 7.40
C GLY A 113 18.97 -11.78 6.61
N THR A 114 18.33 -11.69 5.45
CA THR A 114 18.54 -10.59 4.50
C THR A 114 17.23 -9.95 4.06
N ILE A 115 17.20 -8.62 4.00
CA ILE A 115 16.10 -7.84 3.45
C ILE A 115 16.65 -7.04 2.27
N TYR A 116 16.04 -7.21 1.10
CA TYR A 116 16.28 -6.35 -0.07
C TYR A 116 15.23 -5.24 -0.09
N LEU A 117 15.66 -4.01 -0.31
CA LEU A 117 14.80 -2.84 -0.40
C LEU A 117 14.75 -2.35 -1.84
N ASP A 118 13.60 -2.50 -2.48
CA ASP A 118 13.32 -1.96 -3.80
C ASP A 118 12.25 -0.86 -3.67
N LEU A 119 12.68 0.36 -3.40
CA LEU A 119 11.81 1.45 -2.92
C LEU A 119 11.50 2.54 -3.97
N THR A 120 12.30 2.60 -5.04
CA THR A 120 12.22 3.66 -6.06
C THR A 120 11.27 3.27 -7.18
N PRO A 121 10.35 4.14 -7.64
CA PRO A 121 9.51 3.88 -8.79
C PRO A 121 10.36 3.75 -10.06
N ARG A 122 10.00 2.81 -10.94
CA ARG A 122 10.58 2.69 -12.29
C ARG A 122 9.60 2.01 -13.25
N PRO A 123 9.73 2.22 -14.57
CA PRO A 123 8.89 1.54 -15.56
C PRO A 123 8.93 0.02 -15.39
N ARG A 124 7.75 -0.62 -15.49
CA ARG A 124 7.56 -2.08 -15.40
C ARG A 124 7.95 -2.72 -14.06
N LYS A 125 8.13 -1.94 -12.99
CA LYS A 125 8.18 -2.46 -11.61
C LYS A 125 6.77 -2.72 -11.09
N PHE A 126 6.63 -3.68 -10.19
CA PHE A 126 5.39 -3.91 -9.43
C PHE A 126 4.93 -2.59 -8.76
N PRO A 127 3.70 -2.12 -9.02
CA PRO A 127 3.30 -0.75 -8.67
C PRO A 127 2.89 -0.58 -7.20
N HIS A 128 2.55 -1.67 -6.50
CA HIS A 128 2.06 -1.61 -5.13
C HIS A 128 3.16 -1.91 -4.10
N ALA A 129 2.86 -1.64 -2.83
CA ALA A 129 3.70 -2.10 -1.73
C ALA A 129 3.46 -3.60 -1.48
N ALA A 130 4.53 -4.39 -1.41
CA ALA A 130 4.47 -5.82 -1.17
C ALA A 130 5.75 -6.35 -0.52
N HIS A 131 5.61 -7.51 0.12
CA HIS A 131 6.70 -8.32 0.64
C HIS A 131 6.74 -9.64 -0.13
N PHE A 132 7.90 -10.01 -0.65
CA PHE A 132 8.14 -11.26 -1.37
C PHE A 132 9.22 -12.09 -0.67
N VAL A 133 8.95 -13.37 -0.46
CA VAL A 133 9.95 -14.30 0.05
C VAL A 133 10.83 -14.78 -1.10
N ILE A 134 12.13 -14.50 -1.04
CA ILE A 134 13.13 -15.00 -1.99
C ILE A 134 13.60 -16.38 -1.53
N ARG A 135 13.88 -16.51 -0.23
CA ARG A 135 14.36 -17.74 0.38
C ARG A 135 13.74 -17.92 1.75
N CYS A 136 13.10 -19.07 2.00
CA CYS A 136 12.60 -19.42 3.33
C CYS A 136 13.73 -19.81 4.27
N GLY A 137 13.55 -19.60 5.58
CA GLY A 137 14.43 -20.17 6.59
C GLY A 137 14.27 -21.70 6.69
N LYS A 138 15.36 -22.45 6.88
CA LYS A 138 15.30 -23.92 7.10
C LYS A 138 16.29 -24.35 8.18
N ALA A 139 15.78 -24.88 9.29
CA ALA A 139 16.58 -25.29 10.44
C ALA A 139 17.61 -26.38 10.07
N LEU A 140 17.18 -27.44 9.37
CA LEU A 140 18.04 -28.58 8.99
C LEU A 140 19.29 -28.22 8.18
N LYS A 141 19.26 -27.08 7.46
CA LYS A 141 20.38 -26.61 6.63
C LYS A 141 21.01 -25.32 7.16
N ASN A 142 20.60 -24.87 8.35
CA ASN A 142 20.89 -23.53 8.87
C ASN A 142 20.70 -22.42 7.80
N GLN A 143 19.69 -22.59 6.94
CA GLN A 143 19.44 -21.67 5.83
C GLN A 143 18.74 -20.44 6.39
N LYS A 144 19.36 -19.26 6.27
CA LYS A 144 18.77 -18.00 6.72
C LYS A 144 17.74 -17.49 5.71
N PRO A 145 16.61 -16.92 6.12
CA PRO A 145 15.63 -16.36 5.19
C PRO A 145 16.18 -15.15 4.44
N SER A 146 15.64 -14.90 3.24
CA SER A 146 15.79 -13.64 2.53
C SER A 146 14.48 -13.20 1.88
N VAL A 147 14.23 -11.89 1.94
CA VAL A 147 12.95 -11.30 1.50
C VAL A 147 13.19 -9.99 0.77
N ALA A 148 12.30 -9.64 -0.14
CA ALA A 148 12.27 -8.33 -0.80
C ALA A 148 11.07 -7.52 -0.30
N LEU A 149 11.33 -6.30 0.15
CA LEU A 149 10.31 -5.27 0.35
C LEU A 149 10.28 -4.39 -0.90
N VAL A 150 9.14 -4.40 -1.58
CA VAL A 150 8.94 -3.67 -2.83
C VAL A 150 7.89 -2.61 -2.59
N CYS A 151 8.20 -1.36 -2.89
CA CYS A 151 7.24 -0.27 -2.92
C CYS A 151 7.75 0.85 -3.82
N SER A 152 6.93 1.87 -4.04
CA SER A 152 7.27 3.02 -4.86
C SER A 152 6.99 4.29 -4.06
N PHE A 153 8.04 4.86 -3.46
CA PHE A 153 7.97 6.19 -2.86
C PHE A 153 8.30 7.23 -3.93
N GLY A 154 7.39 8.17 -4.15
CA GLY A 154 7.52 9.30 -5.08
C GLY A 154 6.94 10.55 -4.46
#